data_AF-A0A933FFY1-F1
#
_entry.id   AF-A0A933FFY1-F1
#
_cell.length_a   1.000
_cell.length_b   1.000
_cell.length_c   1.000
_cell.angle_alpha   90.00
_cell.angle_beta   90.00
_cell.angle_gamma   90.00
#
_symmetry.space_group_name_H-M   'P 1'
#
loop_
_entity.id
_entity.type
_entity.pdbx_description
1 polymer ?
#
loop_
_entity_poly.entity_id
_entity_poly.type
_entity_poly.pdbx_seq_one_letter_code
_entity_poly.pdbx_strand_id
1 'polypeptide(L)'
;MSDARVVGSGWRRGELALACLSLALAAGLAVLESRSELARALRAGAPLLGTLALEDRKASSPAASFVAVYHPVPRSLIVVELPAGTAGALLEAAPGGLASAPIRLTAAAEGPPASAGAARRWIAGWPRGLAFWLEAARWARASGRRVLGAYDLVLLALEGYRLPLSELRLSTLPAPALRARLLEALAAPAEPAAEPAALRVEVLNASGESGIALQATKVLRWLRVDVMDFGNAPTAVDETRFIDRLGRPQDARRVAALLGCPDAEFWTRLEPDAAAPVAAVLGRDFRRCGALAPAGR
;
A
#
# COMPACT_ATOMS: atom_id res chain seq x y z
N MET A 1 -12.56 72.17 12.56
CA MET A 1 -12.00 72.16 11.19
C MET A 1 -10.52 71.82 11.31
N SER A 2 -9.90 70.88 10.61
CA SER A 2 -10.32 69.77 9.77
C SER A 2 -8.98 69.09 9.45
N ASP A 3 -8.65 67.95 10.07
CA ASP A 3 -7.41 67.23 9.75
C ASP A 3 -7.77 65.77 9.43
N ALA A 4 -8.32 65.58 8.23
CA ALA A 4 -8.62 64.28 7.65
C ALA A 4 -7.45 63.87 6.76
N ARG A 5 -6.43 63.25 7.37
CA ARG A 5 -5.28 62.73 6.63
C ARG A 5 -5.67 61.49 5.83
N VAL A 6 -5.40 61.60 4.54
CA VAL A 6 -5.46 60.58 3.51
C VAL A 6 -4.56 59.40 3.89
N VAL A 7 -5.16 58.37 4.49
CA VAL A 7 -4.56 57.04 4.66
C VAL A 7 -5.43 56.08 3.87
N GLY A 8 -5.00 55.59 2.70
CA GLY A 8 -5.80 54.57 2.01
C GLY A 8 -5.53 54.18 0.55
N SER A 9 -4.38 54.49 -0.08
CA SER A 9 -4.14 54.11 -1.49
C SER A 9 -3.01 53.09 -1.72
N GLY A 10 -2.13 52.88 -0.74
CA GLY A 10 -1.00 51.94 -0.86
C GLY A 10 -1.39 50.46 -0.71
N TRP A 11 -2.38 50.15 0.12
CA TRP A 11 -2.81 48.77 0.41
C TRP A 11 -3.41 48.04 -0.81
N ARG A 12 -4.16 48.76 -1.66
CA ARG A 12 -4.86 48.15 -2.80
C ARG A 12 -3.95 47.59 -3.89
N ARG A 13 -2.73 48.11 -4.05
CA ARG A 13 -1.79 47.61 -5.08
C ARG A 13 -1.16 46.27 -4.70
N GLY A 14 -0.86 46.07 -3.41
CA GLY A 14 -0.31 44.82 -2.90
C GLY A 14 -1.33 43.68 -3.00
N GLU A 15 -2.59 43.95 -2.63
CA GLU A 15 -3.68 42.99 -2.73
C GLU A 15 -3.94 42.54 -4.18
N LEU A 16 -3.95 43.49 -5.12
CA LEU A 16 -4.12 43.18 -6.55
C LEU A 16 -2.97 42.33 -7.09
N ALA A 17 -1.72 42.64 -6.73
CA ALA A 17 -0.57 41.86 -7.17
C ALA A 17 -0.62 40.41 -6.62
N LEU A 18 -0.97 40.25 -5.35
CA LEU A 18 -1.15 38.93 -4.73
C LEU A 18 -2.31 38.15 -5.37
N ALA A 19 -3.42 38.81 -5.69
CA ALA A 19 -4.57 38.20 -6.38
C ALA A 19 -4.22 37.76 -7.81
N CYS A 20 -3.47 38.57 -8.56
CA CYS A 20 -3.01 38.19 -9.89
C CYS A 20 -2.04 37.01 -9.83
N LEU A 21 -1.12 36.99 -8.85
CA LEU A 21 -0.18 35.89 -8.66
C LEU A 21 -0.89 34.59 -8.30
N SER A 22 -1.87 34.64 -7.38
CA SER A 22 -2.62 33.45 -6.98
C SER A 22 -3.46 32.90 -8.14
N LEU A 23 -4.08 33.76 -8.94
CA LEU A 23 -4.83 33.36 -10.13
C LEU A 23 -3.92 32.73 -11.18
N ALA A 24 -2.73 33.31 -11.42
CA ALA A 24 -1.76 32.76 -12.36
C ALA A 24 -1.25 31.38 -11.92
N LEU A 25 -0.97 31.20 -10.63
CA LEU A 25 -0.58 29.91 -10.06
C LEU A 25 -1.69 28.86 -10.18
N ALA A 26 -2.94 29.25 -9.89
CA ALA A 26 -4.09 28.36 -10.03
C ALA A 26 -4.31 27.94 -11.48
N ALA A 27 -4.23 28.87 -12.43
CA ALA A 27 -4.32 28.58 -13.86
C ALA A 27 -3.17 27.67 -14.32
N GLY A 28 -1.94 27.93 -13.86
CA GLY A 28 -0.78 27.07 -14.14
C GLY A 28 -0.97 25.64 -13.64
N LEU A 29 -1.44 25.47 -12.40
CA LEU A 29 -1.75 24.15 -11.82
C LEU A 29 -2.87 23.44 -12.59
N ALA A 30 -3.93 24.15 -12.98
CA ALA A 30 -5.02 23.57 -13.77
C ALA A 30 -4.53 23.08 -15.16
N VAL A 31 -3.61 23.82 -15.79
CA VAL A 31 -2.98 23.39 -17.05
C VAL A 31 -2.11 22.15 -16.83
N LEU A 32 -1.32 22.08 -15.75
CA LEU A 32 -0.53 20.89 -15.42
C LEU A 32 -1.44 19.68 -15.14
N GLU A 33 -2.51 19.89 -14.38
CA GLU A 33 -3.49 18.85 -14.02
C GLU A 33 -4.24 18.32 -15.24
N SER A 34 -4.66 19.18 -16.16
CA SER A 34 -5.35 18.76 -17.39
C SER A 34 -4.48 17.90 -18.31
N ARG A 35 -3.15 18.09 -18.25
CA ARG A 35 -2.16 17.32 -19.03
C ARG A 35 -1.76 16.01 -18.35
N SER A 36 -1.99 15.88 -17.04
CA SER A 36 -1.62 14.70 -16.27
C SER A 36 -2.63 13.56 -16.45
N GLU A 37 -2.19 12.43 -17.00
CA GLU A 37 -2.95 11.17 -17.00
C GLU A 37 -3.19 10.66 -15.58
N LEU A 38 -2.18 10.78 -14.72
CA LEU A 38 -2.25 10.39 -13.32
C LEU A 38 -3.35 11.17 -12.58
N ALA A 39 -3.40 12.49 -12.72
CA ALA A 39 -4.41 13.32 -12.07
C ALA A 39 -5.83 13.01 -12.59
N ARG A 40 -5.98 12.69 -13.88
CA ARG A 40 -7.26 12.25 -14.44
C ARG A 40 -7.68 10.90 -13.84
N ALA A 41 -6.77 9.94 -13.76
CA ALA A 41 -7.04 8.64 -13.17
C ALA A 41 -7.37 8.72 -11.67
N LEU A 42 -6.61 9.51 -10.90
CA LEU A 42 -6.88 9.79 -9.48
C LEU A 42 -8.27 10.43 -9.28
N ARG A 43 -8.64 11.43 -10.09
CA ARG A 43 -9.97 12.06 -10.03
C ARG A 43 -11.10 11.12 -10.39
N ALA A 44 -10.88 10.23 -11.35
CA ALA A 44 -11.84 9.19 -11.72
C ALA A 44 -11.95 8.06 -10.68
N GLY A 45 -11.07 8.05 -9.65
CA GLY A 45 -10.98 6.95 -8.70
C GLY A 45 -10.49 5.64 -9.34
N ALA A 46 -9.90 5.70 -10.54
CA ALA A 46 -9.48 4.52 -11.28
C ALA A 46 -8.21 3.92 -10.64
N PRO A 47 -8.11 2.59 -10.57
CA PRO A 47 -6.91 1.93 -10.07
C PRO A 47 -5.72 2.24 -10.97
N LEU A 48 -4.58 2.57 -10.35
CA LEU A 48 -3.32 2.85 -11.01
C LEU A 48 -2.43 1.62 -10.97
N LEU A 49 -1.91 1.23 -12.12
CA LEU A 49 -0.95 0.14 -12.24
C LEU A 49 0.48 0.70 -12.34
N GLY A 50 1.40 0.09 -11.61
CA GLY A 50 2.81 0.40 -11.68
C GLY A 50 3.69 -0.83 -11.51
N THR A 51 4.97 -0.68 -11.83
CA THR A 51 6.00 -1.65 -11.51
C THR A 51 7.03 -1.02 -10.60
N LEU A 52 7.37 -1.69 -9.52
CA LEU A 52 8.47 -1.33 -8.64
C LEU A 52 9.59 -2.35 -8.82
N ALA A 53 10.77 -1.91 -9.21
CA ALA A 53 11.98 -2.73 -9.19
C ALA A 53 12.85 -2.30 -8.01
N LEU A 54 13.21 -3.24 -7.15
CA LEU A 54 14.16 -3.01 -6.06
C LEU A 54 15.51 -3.60 -6.42
N GLU A 55 16.50 -2.73 -6.53
CA GLU A 55 17.89 -3.09 -6.81
C GLU A 55 18.67 -3.15 -5.49
N ASP A 56 19.50 -4.18 -5.33
CA ASP A 56 20.46 -4.22 -4.24
C ASP A 56 21.66 -3.33 -4.63
N ARG A 57 21.98 -2.32 -3.81
CA ARG A 57 23.16 -1.48 -4.06
C ARG A 57 24.48 -2.24 -3.93
N LYS A 58 24.50 -3.34 -3.16
CA LYS A 58 25.71 -4.07 -2.79
C LYS A 58 25.84 -5.42 -3.48
N ALA A 59 24.73 -6.02 -3.92
CA ALA A 59 24.74 -7.34 -4.54
C ALA A 59 24.51 -7.27 -6.05
N SER A 60 25.23 -8.09 -6.81
CA SER A 60 24.97 -8.36 -8.24
C SER A 60 23.71 -9.20 -8.47
N SER A 61 22.86 -9.35 -7.46
CA SER A 61 21.64 -10.15 -7.54
C SER A 61 20.62 -9.49 -8.46
N PRO A 62 19.81 -10.27 -9.20
CA PRO A 62 18.77 -9.73 -10.05
C PRO A 62 17.79 -8.90 -9.22
N ALA A 63 17.38 -7.74 -9.76
CA ALA A 63 16.43 -6.87 -9.11
C ALA A 63 15.10 -7.61 -8.85
N ALA A 64 14.59 -7.50 -7.63
CA ALA A 64 13.28 -8.01 -7.32
C ALA A 64 12.24 -7.12 -8.02
N SER A 65 11.36 -7.75 -8.79
CA SER A 65 10.32 -7.05 -9.54
C SER A 65 9.00 -7.19 -8.83
N PHE A 66 8.28 -6.09 -8.69
CA PHE A 66 6.96 -6.04 -8.11
C PHE A 66 6.01 -5.32 -9.06
N VAL A 67 4.76 -5.76 -9.08
CA VAL A 67 3.65 -4.97 -9.65
C VAL A 67 2.89 -4.35 -8.49
N ALA A 68 2.67 -3.05 -8.60
CA ALA A 68 1.95 -2.26 -7.62
C ALA A 68 0.62 -1.80 -8.21
N VAL A 69 -0.48 -2.01 -7.49
CA VAL A 69 -1.81 -1.52 -7.85
C VAL A 69 -2.29 -0.59 -6.75
N TYR A 70 -2.42 0.70 -7.07
CA TYR A 70 -2.93 1.70 -6.15
C TYR A 70 -4.41 1.97 -6.44
N HIS A 71 -5.25 1.85 -5.42
CA HIS A 71 -6.66 2.22 -5.49
C HIS A 71 -6.85 3.57 -4.77
N PRO A 72 -7.14 4.67 -5.48
CA PRO A 72 -7.29 6.00 -4.88
C PRO A 72 -8.45 6.09 -3.89
N VAL A 73 -9.48 5.26 -4.12
CA VAL A 73 -10.59 5.02 -3.20
C VAL A 73 -10.66 3.50 -3.08
N PRO A 74 -10.19 2.90 -1.97
CA PRO A 74 -10.16 3.42 -0.59
C PRO A 74 -8.80 3.96 -0.10
N ARG A 75 -7.82 4.26 -0.98
CA ARG A 75 -6.41 4.51 -0.66
C ARG A 75 -5.69 3.25 -0.16
N SER A 76 -5.70 2.22 -0.99
CA SER A 76 -4.97 0.98 -0.73
C SER A 76 -3.94 0.70 -1.79
N LEU A 77 -2.80 0.14 -1.39
CA LEU A 77 -1.70 -0.23 -2.29
C LEU A 77 -1.48 -1.73 -2.19
N ILE A 78 -1.64 -2.43 -3.31
CA ILE A 78 -1.38 -3.87 -3.39
C ILE A 78 -0.08 -4.06 -4.14
N VAL A 79 0.89 -4.75 -3.53
CA VAL A 79 2.20 -5.03 -4.09
C VAL A 79 2.32 -6.52 -4.31
N VAL A 80 2.39 -6.93 -5.57
CA VAL A 80 2.53 -8.31 -5.99
C VAL A 80 3.99 -8.58 -6.32
N GLU A 81 4.60 -9.52 -5.62
CA GLU A 81 5.94 -10.01 -5.93
C GLU A 81 5.92 -10.86 -7.21
N LEU A 82 6.83 -10.55 -8.13
CA LEU A 82 6.93 -11.21 -9.42
C LEU A 82 8.25 -11.96 -9.58
N PRO A 83 8.22 -13.19 -10.13
CA PRO A 83 9.42 -13.83 -10.61
C PRO A 83 10.13 -12.96 -11.67
N ALA A 84 11.45 -13.00 -11.69
CA ALA A 84 12.25 -12.25 -12.66
C ALA A 84 11.76 -12.47 -14.10
N GLY A 85 11.63 -11.37 -14.85
CA GLY A 85 11.19 -11.41 -16.26
C GLY A 85 9.68 -11.54 -16.49
N THR A 86 8.85 -11.73 -15.46
CA THR A 86 7.38 -11.90 -15.65
C THR A 86 6.58 -10.60 -15.66
N ALA A 87 7.17 -9.48 -15.24
CA ALA A 87 6.49 -8.19 -15.16
C ALA A 87 5.93 -7.71 -16.50
N GLY A 88 6.69 -7.85 -17.59
CA GLY A 88 6.21 -7.44 -18.92
C GLY A 88 4.96 -8.18 -19.35
N ALA A 89 4.98 -9.52 -19.27
CA ALA A 89 3.84 -10.36 -19.64
C ALA A 89 2.59 -10.09 -18.77
N LEU A 90 2.76 -9.82 -17.48
CA LEU A 90 1.65 -9.50 -16.59
C LEU A 90 1.02 -8.14 -16.90
N LEU A 91 1.84 -7.15 -17.25
CA LEU A 91 1.37 -5.83 -17.67
C LEU A 91 0.65 -5.88 -19.02
N GLU A 92 1.10 -6.73 -19.94
CA GLU A 92 0.42 -6.95 -21.23
C GLU A 92 -0.92 -7.69 -21.07
N ALA A 93 -1.01 -8.59 -20.09
CA ALA A 93 -2.23 -9.32 -19.76
C ALA A 93 -3.18 -8.54 -18.83
N ALA A 94 -2.80 -7.34 -18.39
CA ALA A 94 -3.61 -6.54 -17.48
C ALA A 94 -4.92 -6.13 -18.17
N PRO A 95 -6.10 -6.34 -17.53
CA PRO A 95 -7.38 -5.98 -18.13
C PRO A 95 -7.45 -4.48 -18.40
N GLY A 96 -8.12 -4.09 -19.49
CA GLY A 96 -8.20 -2.70 -19.96
C GLY A 96 -8.86 -1.69 -19.01
N GLY A 97 -9.35 -2.14 -17.85
CA GLY A 97 -9.86 -1.29 -16.76
C GLY A 97 -8.78 -0.74 -15.82
N LEU A 98 -7.55 -1.26 -15.84
CA LEU A 98 -6.41 -0.65 -15.15
C LEU A 98 -5.95 0.55 -15.97
N ALA A 99 -6.08 1.76 -15.41
CA ALA A 99 -5.87 3.00 -16.15
C ALA A 99 -4.45 3.06 -16.76
N SER A 100 -4.43 3.28 -18.08
CA SER A 100 -3.34 3.71 -18.97
C SER A 100 -1.90 3.78 -18.42
N ALA A 101 -1.01 3.03 -19.08
CA ALA A 101 0.46 3.03 -19.01
C ALA A 101 1.07 2.78 -17.61
N PRO A 102 1.75 1.64 -17.40
CA PRO A 102 2.28 1.31 -16.09
C PRO A 102 3.34 2.32 -15.63
N ILE A 103 3.15 2.88 -14.44
CA ILE A 103 4.11 3.74 -13.76
C ILE A 103 5.31 2.88 -13.37
N ARG A 104 6.47 3.10 -13.98
CA ARG A 104 7.69 2.37 -13.62
C ARG A 104 8.52 3.15 -12.62
N LEU A 105 8.74 2.57 -11.44
CA LEU A 105 9.61 3.08 -10.39
C LEU A 105 10.76 2.09 -10.18
N THR A 106 11.99 2.59 -10.12
CA THR A 106 13.20 1.78 -9.87
C THR A 106 13.92 2.35 -8.67
N ALA A 107 14.01 1.60 -7.58
CA ALA A 107 14.59 2.11 -6.34
C ALA A 107 15.69 1.20 -5.83
N ALA A 108 16.71 1.82 -5.24
CA ALA A 108 17.69 1.11 -4.43
C ALA A 108 17.07 0.72 -3.09
N ALA A 109 17.13 -0.56 -2.74
CA ALA A 109 16.78 -1.05 -1.41
C ALA A 109 18.05 -1.26 -0.58
N GLU A 110 17.97 -0.96 0.73
CA GLU A 110 18.98 -1.37 1.69
C GLU A 110 18.63 -2.75 2.24
N GLY A 111 19.49 -3.74 2.00
CA GLY A 111 19.25 -5.13 2.37
C GLY A 111 18.72 -5.97 1.20
N PRO A 112 18.53 -7.29 1.41
CA PRO A 112 18.19 -8.20 0.32
C PRO A 112 16.86 -7.78 -0.33
N PRO A 113 16.88 -7.39 -1.63
CA PRO A 113 15.73 -6.82 -2.32
C PRO A 113 14.62 -7.84 -2.58
N ALA A 114 14.92 -9.13 -2.42
CA ALA A 114 14.09 -10.26 -2.82
C ALA A 114 12.95 -10.62 -1.86
N SER A 115 12.43 -9.66 -1.08
CA SER A 115 11.27 -9.95 -0.23
C SER A 115 10.23 -8.83 -0.30
N ALA A 116 8.96 -9.23 -0.32
CA ALA A 116 7.84 -8.30 -0.18
C ALA A 116 7.92 -7.46 1.11
N GLY A 117 8.53 -7.98 2.18
CA GLY A 117 8.80 -7.21 3.40
C GLY A 117 9.82 -6.07 3.19
N ALA A 118 10.85 -6.28 2.35
CA ALA A 118 11.77 -5.20 1.97
C ALA A 118 11.05 -4.11 1.16
N ALA A 119 10.16 -4.51 0.24
CA ALA A 119 9.30 -3.56 -0.48
C ALA A 119 8.39 -2.78 0.47
N ARG A 120 7.77 -3.44 1.45
CA ARG A 120 6.97 -2.77 2.48
C ARG A 120 7.78 -1.77 3.29
N ARG A 121 9.00 -2.11 3.75
CA ARG A 121 9.85 -1.17 4.48
C ARG A 121 10.26 0.02 3.63
N TRP A 122 10.60 -0.21 2.36
CA TRP A 122 10.91 0.86 1.42
C TRP A 122 9.71 1.79 1.20
N ILE A 123 8.52 1.23 0.98
CA ILE A 123 7.24 1.95 0.87
C ILE A 123 6.90 2.66 2.19
N ALA A 124 7.19 2.09 3.35
CA ALA A 124 6.94 2.72 4.64
C ALA A 124 7.85 3.94 4.89
N GLY A 125 9.02 3.98 4.26
CA GLY A 125 9.89 5.16 4.20
C GLY A 125 9.44 6.22 3.18
N TRP A 126 8.48 5.89 2.30
CA TRP A 126 7.91 6.79 1.31
C TRP A 126 7.04 7.86 1.98
N PRO A 127 7.00 9.12 1.52
CA PRO A 127 8.03 10.02 0.98
C PRO A 127 8.57 10.91 2.12
N ARG A 128 9.01 10.31 3.24
CA ARG A 128 9.38 11.07 4.44
C ARG A 128 10.84 11.55 4.44
N GLY A 129 11.65 11.07 3.49
CA GLY A 129 13.08 11.38 3.40
C GLY A 129 13.49 12.12 2.12
N LEU A 130 14.55 12.94 2.22
CA LEU A 130 15.19 13.63 1.09
C LEU A 130 15.64 12.65 -0.02
N ALA A 131 16.00 11.42 0.36
CA ALA A 131 16.39 10.35 -0.55
C ALA A 131 15.32 10.04 -1.60
N PHE A 132 14.03 10.09 -1.22
CA PHE A 132 12.93 9.89 -2.16
C PHE A 132 12.96 10.95 -3.28
N TRP A 133 13.12 12.22 -2.93
CA TRP A 133 13.12 13.31 -3.91
C TRP A 133 14.34 13.27 -4.84
N LEU A 134 15.49 12.81 -4.34
CA LEU A 134 16.67 12.57 -5.17
C LEU A 134 16.44 11.44 -6.17
N GLU A 135 15.85 10.32 -5.73
CA GLU A 135 15.49 9.20 -6.62
C GLU A 135 14.36 9.59 -7.59
N ALA A 136 13.36 10.35 -7.15
CA ALA A 136 12.29 10.88 -8.01
C ALA A 136 12.85 11.79 -9.11
N ALA A 137 13.84 12.63 -8.79
CA ALA A 137 14.55 13.43 -9.77
C ALA A 137 15.41 12.58 -10.73
N ARG A 138 15.87 11.40 -10.31
CA ARG A 138 16.51 10.42 -11.21
C ARG A 138 15.48 9.75 -12.11
N TRP A 139 14.31 9.36 -11.59
CA TRP A 139 13.21 8.79 -12.38
C TRP A 139 12.75 9.75 -13.47
N ALA A 140 12.58 11.03 -13.14
CA ALA A 140 12.24 12.07 -14.13
C ALA A 140 13.26 12.16 -15.28
N ARG A 141 14.54 11.87 -15.01
CA ARG A 141 15.64 11.93 -16.00
C ARG A 141 15.86 10.63 -16.76
N ALA A 142 15.62 9.48 -16.13
CA ALA A 142 15.89 8.15 -16.69
C ALA A 142 14.76 7.63 -17.58
N SER A 143 13.53 8.14 -17.43
CA SER A 143 12.35 7.67 -18.15
C SER A 143 12.33 8.13 -19.61
N GLY A 144 12.97 7.36 -20.49
CA GLY A 144 12.97 7.56 -21.95
C GLY A 144 11.64 7.22 -22.67
N ARG A 145 10.62 6.71 -21.96
CA ARG A 145 9.26 6.47 -22.49
C ARG A 145 8.21 6.81 -21.42
N ARG A 146 7.34 7.78 -21.74
CA ARG A 146 6.34 8.47 -20.87
C ARG A 146 6.93 9.02 -19.57
N VAL A 147 7.31 10.30 -19.64
CA VAL A 147 7.86 11.08 -18.53
C VAL A 147 6.73 11.36 -17.53
N LEU A 148 6.80 10.76 -16.33
CA LEU A 148 6.08 11.32 -15.19
C LEU A 148 6.59 12.76 -15.03
N GLY A 149 5.70 13.73 -15.24
CA GLY A 149 6.06 15.13 -15.06
C GLY A 149 6.42 15.40 -13.59
N ALA A 150 7.09 16.52 -13.33
CA ALA A 150 7.34 16.96 -11.96
C ALA A 150 6.04 17.03 -11.13
N TYR A 151 4.94 17.43 -11.79
CA TYR A 151 3.60 17.42 -11.21
C TYR A 151 3.12 16.01 -10.81
N ASP A 152 3.32 15.01 -11.67
CA ASP A 152 2.92 13.63 -11.38
C ASP A 152 3.72 13.04 -10.22
N LEU A 153 5.01 13.35 -10.13
CA LEU A 153 5.86 12.95 -9.02
C LEU A 153 5.41 13.56 -7.69
N VAL A 154 5.01 14.84 -7.70
CA VAL A 154 4.44 15.49 -6.52
C VAL A 154 3.11 14.83 -6.12
N LEU A 155 2.24 14.52 -7.08
CA LEU A 155 1.00 13.80 -6.79
C LEU A 155 1.26 12.41 -6.20
N LEU A 156 2.18 11.63 -6.78
CA LEU A 156 2.56 10.33 -6.21
C LEU A 156 3.12 10.45 -4.79
N ALA A 157 3.92 11.48 -4.52
CA ALA A 157 4.43 11.74 -3.18
C ALA A 157 3.29 12.09 -2.20
N LEU A 158 2.34 12.93 -2.62
CA LEU A 158 1.19 13.29 -1.78
C LEU A 158 0.28 12.09 -1.50
N GLU A 159 0.01 11.26 -2.50
CA GLU A 159 -0.78 10.03 -2.32
C GLU A 159 -0.04 9.01 -1.45
N GLY A 160 1.29 8.87 -1.63
CA GLY A 160 2.13 8.04 -0.76
C GLY A 160 2.12 8.50 0.70
N TYR A 161 2.14 9.81 0.96
CA TYR A 161 2.03 10.35 2.32
C TYR A 161 0.67 10.07 2.97
N ARG A 162 -0.39 9.99 2.16
CA ARG A 162 -1.76 9.71 2.59
C ARG A 162 -2.08 8.23 2.70
N LEU A 163 -1.21 7.35 2.20
CA LEU A 163 -1.39 5.90 2.23
C LEU A 163 -1.13 5.37 3.66
N PRO A 164 -2.15 4.86 4.36
CA PRO A 164 -1.92 4.21 5.64
C PRO A 164 -1.26 2.84 5.41
N LEU A 165 -0.25 2.50 6.22
CA LEU A 165 0.50 1.24 6.06
C LEU A 165 -0.35 -0.02 6.33
N SER A 166 -1.49 0.13 7.01
CA SER A 166 -2.50 -0.92 7.17
C SER A 166 -3.25 -1.23 5.85
N GLU A 167 -3.25 -0.29 4.91
CA GLU A 167 -3.83 -0.45 3.57
C GLU A 167 -2.81 -0.92 2.52
N LEU A 168 -1.54 -1.09 2.94
CA LEU A 168 -0.52 -1.74 2.13
C LEU A 168 -0.66 -3.26 2.25
N ARG A 169 -0.94 -3.92 1.13
CA ARG A 169 -1.08 -5.37 1.03
C ARG A 169 0.06 -5.96 0.21
N LEU A 170 0.62 -7.06 0.70
CA LEU A 170 1.61 -7.83 -0.02
C LEU A 170 0.93 -9.08 -0.60
N SER A 171 1.19 -9.37 -1.87
CA SER A 171 0.68 -10.57 -2.52
C SER A 171 1.84 -11.31 -3.17
N THR A 172 1.80 -12.63 -3.11
CA THR A 172 2.67 -13.46 -3.94
C THR A 172 1.93 -13.82 -5.22
N LEU A 173 2.62 -13.89 -6.35
CA LEU A 173 2.01 -14.34 -7.59
C LEU A 173 1.53 -15.81 -7.43
N PRO A 174 0.24 -16.11 -7.62
CA PRO A 174 -0.27 -17.47 -7.45
C PRO A 174 0.10 -18.34 -8.66
N ALA A 175 -0.25 -19.63 -8.57
CA ALA A 175 -0.09 -20.58 -9.66
C ALA A 175 -0.71 -20.03 -10.97
N PRO A 176 -0.17 -20.38 -12.16
CA PRO A 176 -0.62 -19.83 -13.44
C PRO A 176 -2.15 -19.82 -13.64
N ALA A 177 -2.84 -20.87 -13.19
CA ALA A 177 -4.29 -21.01 -13.27
C ALA A 177 -5.08 -19.93 -12.50
N LEU A 178 -4.49 -19.32 -11.47
CA LEU A 178 -5.13 -18.32 -10.62
C LEU A 178 -4.69 -16.89 -10.94
N ARG A 179 -3.77 -16.69 -11.91
CA ARG A 179 -3.25 -15.36 -12.27
C ARG A 179 -4.33 -14.44 -12.83
N ALA A 180 -5.19 -14.97 -13.70
CA ALA A 180 -6.30 -14.19 -14.26
C ALA A 180 -7.23 -13.70 -13.14
N ARG A 181 -7.57 -14.58 -12.19
CA ARG A 181 -8.40 -14.23 -11.03
C ARG A 181 -7.75 -13.20 -10.13
N LEU A 182 -6.43 -13.28 -9.92
CA LEU A 182 -5.71 -12.25 -9.20
C LEU A 182 -5.76 -10.91 -9.95
N LEU A 183 -5.48 -10.88 -11.24
CA LEU A 183 -5.51 -9.65 -12.04
C LEU A 183 -6.91 -9.02 -12.07
N GLU A 184 -7.95 -9.84 -12.16
CA GLU A 184 -9.33 -9.41 -12.06
C GLU A 184 -9.64 -8.84 -10.67
N ALA A 185 -9.21 -9.52 -9.59
CA ALA A 185 -9.37 -9.01 -8.22
C ALA A 185 -8.58 -7.71 -7.96
N LEU A 186 -7.44 -7.52 -8.63
CA LEU A 186 -6.65 -6.28 -8.57
C LEU A 186 -7.28 -5.14 -9.39
N ALA A 187 -7.95 -5.46 -10.49
CA ALA A 187 -8.61 -4.48 -11.35
C ALA A 187 -10.01 -4.10 -10.85
N ALA A 188 -10.64 -4.99 -10.07
CA ALA A 188 -11.94 -4.74 -9.49
C ALA A 188 -11.90 -3.49 -8.60
N PRO A 189 -12.91 -2.61 -8.67
CA PRO A 189 -13.08 -1.59 -7.66
C PRO A 189 -13.18 -2.27 -6.30
N ALA A 190 -12.73 -1.60 -5.24
CA ALA A 190 -12.91 -2.12 -3.89
C ALA A 190 -14.42 -2.23 -3.61
N GLU A 191 -14.98 -3.42 -3.77
CA GLU A 191 -16.39 -3.64 -3.55
C GLU A 191 -16.73 -3.37 -2.08
N PRO A 192 -17.91 -2.79 -1.79
CA PRO A 192 -18.41 -2.71 -0.44
C PRO A 192 -18.47 -4.13 0.15
N ALA A 193 -18.04 -4.26 1.40
CA ALA A 193 -17.97 -5.55 2.07
C ALA A 193 -19.31 -6.29 1.94
N ALA A 194 -19.31 -7.40 1.21
CA ALA A 194 -20.44 -8.33 1.19
C ALA A 194 -20.82 -8.72 2.63
N GLU A 195 -22.07 -9.11 2.86
CA GLU A 195 -22.56 -9.50 4.18
C GLU A 195 -21.55 -10.43 4.88
N PRO A 196 -21.25 -10.18 6.17
CA PRO A 196 -20.20 -10.88 6.86
C PRO A 196 -20.57 -12.36 6.98
N ALA A 197 -20.02 -13.18 6.09
CA ALA A 197 -19.94 -14.61 6.30
C ALA A 197 -19.29 -14.87 7.67
N ALA A 198 -19.63 -15.98 8.31
CA ALA A 198 -19.03 -16.36 9.57
C ALA A 198 -17.50 -16.33 9.45
N LEU A 199 -16.86 -15.40 10.18
CA LEU A 199 -15.43 -15.16 10.13
C LEU A 199 -14.72 -16.35 10.76
N ARG A 200 -14.04 -17.14 9.92
CA ARG A 200 -13.26 -18.31 10.30
C ARG A 200 -11.77 -18.00 10.25
N VAL A 201 -11.04 -18.40 11.28
CA VAL A 201 -9.62 -18.04 11.44
C VAL A 201 -8.79 -19.24 11.87
N GLU A 202 -7.61 -19.37 11.28
CA GLU A 202 -6.51 -20.19 11.77
C GLU A 202 -5.52 -19.31 12.54
N VAL A 203 -5.06 -19.73 13.72
CA VAL A 203 -4.14 -18.95 14.55
C VAL A 203 -2.81 -19.67 14.70
N LEU A 204 -1.74 -19.10 14.14
CA LEU A 204 -0.40 -19.68 14.17
C LEU A 204 0.55 -18.83 15.01
N ASN A 205 1.19 -19.48 15.98
CA ASN A 205 2.25 -18.87 16.77
C ASN A 205 3.59 -18.99 16.04
N ALA A 206 4.14 -17.86 15.61
CA ALA A 206 5.46 -17.74 15.01
C ALA A 206 6.39 -16.86 15.87
N SER A 207 6.04 -16.58 17.12
CA SER A 207 6.83 -15.72 18.02
C SER A 207 7.99 -16.47 18.68
N GLY A 208 7.84 -17.80 18.86
CA GLY A 208 8.73 -18.61 19.69
C GLY A 208 8.38 -18.60 21.18
N GLU A 209 7.45 -17.75 21.62
CA GLU A 209 6.91 -17.76 22.98
C GLU A 209 5.75 -18.76 23.11
N SER A 210 5.70 -19.52 24.20
CA SER A 210 4.64 -20.52 24.38
C SER A 210 3.29 -19.88 24.72
N GLY A 211 2.20 -20.51 24.27
CA GLY A 211 0.84 -20.15 24.67
C GLY A 211 0.21 -18.95 23.95
N ILE A 212 0.95 -18.24 23.08
CA ILE A 212 0.43 -17.03 22.40
C ILE A 212 -0.72 -17.33 21.45
N ALA A 213 -0.64 -18.40 20.64
CA ALA A 213 -1.77 -18.82 19.80
C ALA A 213 -3.01 -19.17 20.63
N LEU A 214 -2.83 -19.84 21.78
CA LEU A 214 -3.94 -20.18 22.67
C LEU A 214 -4.59 -18.92 23.27
N GLN A 215 -3.80 -17.93 23.67
CA GLN A 215 -4.31 -16.64 24.16
C GLN A 215 -5.13 -15.92 23.09
N ALA A 216 -4.61 -15.81 21.86
CA ALA A 216 -5.32 -15.22 20.75
C ALA A 216 -6.61 -15.97 20.41
N THR A 217 -6.59 -17.30 20.42
CA THR A 217 -7.78 -18.14 20.23
C THR A 217 -8.85 -17.84 21.28
N LYS A 218 -8.48 -17.69 22.56
CA LYS A 218 -9.43 -17.33 23.63
C LYS A 218 -10.08 -15.97 23.38
N VAL A 219 -9.29 -14.96 23.03
CA VAL A 219 -9.78 -13.61 22.72
C VAL A 219 -10.75 -13.65 21.53
N LEU A 220 -10.36 -14.27 20.42
CA LEU A 220 -11.17 -14.36 19.21
C LEU A 220 -12.49 -15.10 19.44
N ARG A 221 -12.45 -16.24 20.15
CA ARG A 221 -13.67 -17.00 20.49
C ARG A 221 -14.59 -16.22 21.42
N TRP A 222 -14.04 -15.48 22.39
CA TRP A 222 -14.83 -14.59 23.25
C TRP A 222 -15.55 -13.50 22.45
N LEU A 223 -14.92 -13.02 21.37
CA LEU A 223 -15.48 -12.07 20.41
C LEU A 223 -16.33 -12.73 19.31
N ARG A 224 -16.75 -13.99 19.49
CA ARG A 224 -17.59 -14.78 18.56
C ARG A 224 -16.99 -14.99 17.17
N VAL A 225 -15.66 -15.02 17.07
CA VAL A 225 -14.96 -15.47 15.86
C VAL A 225 -14.75 -16.99 15.94
N ASP A 226 -15.02 -17.69 14.84
CA ASP A 226 -14.81 -19.14 14.77
C ASP A 226 -13.34 -19.43 14.50
N VAL A 227 -12.65 -19.96 15.50
CA VAL A 227 -11.25 -20.37 15.37
C VAL A 227 -11.21 -21.85 15.02
N MET A 228 -10.92 -22.12 13.75
CA MET A 228 -10.95 -23.45 13.16
C MET A 228 -9.79 -24.31 13.62
N ASP A 229 -8.59 -23.71 13.66
CA ASP A 229 -7.39 -24.37 14.14
C ASP A 229 -6.44 -23.36 14.80
N PHE A 230 -5.61 -23.85 15.71
CA PHE A 230 -4.53 -23.06 16.28
C PHE A 230 -3.31 -23.92 16.60
N GLY A 231 -2.12 -23.38 16.39
CA GLY A 231 -0.88 -24.13 16.57
C GLY A 231 0.37 -23.27 16.51
N ASN A 232 1.50 -23.91 16.25
CA ASN A 232 2.76 -23.21 15.99
C ASN A 232 3.02 -23.18 14.48
N ALA A 233 3.52 -22.05 13.99
CA ALA A 233 4.04 -21.97 12.65
C ALA A 233 5.32 -22.81 12.52
N PRO A 234 5.65 -23.31 11.32
CA PRO A 234 6.87 -24.08 11.09
C PRO A 234 8.15 -23.27 11.33
N THR A 235 8.08 -21.94 11.16
CA THR A 235 9.22 -21.03 11.30
C THR A 235 8.79 -19.81 12.10
N ALA A 236 9.67 -19.36 13.00
CA ALA A 236 9.47 -18.10 13.71
C ALA A 236 9.61 -16.90 12.76
N VAL A 237 8.85 -15.84 13.00
CA VAL A 237 8.90 -14.60 12.24
C VAL A 237 8.92 -13.41 13.19
N ASP A 238 9.59 -12.34 12.78
CA ASP A 238 9.69 -11.14 13.61
C ASP A 238 8.37 -10.36 13.65
N GLU A 239 7.69 -10.24 12.50
CA GLU A 239 6.50 -9.40 12.33
C GLU A 239 5.21 -10.22 12.24
N THR A 240 4.21 -9.80 13.02
CA THR A 240 2.85 -10.34 13.02
C THR A 240 2.17 -10.01 11.70
N ARG A 241 1.53 -11.03 11.11
CA ARG A 241 0.89 -10.90 9.80
C ARG A 241 -0.44 -11.62 9.73
N PHE A 242 -1.36 -11.06 8.94
CA PHE A 242 -2.66 -11.64 8.64
C PHE A 242 -2.73 -11.98 7.16
N ILE A 243 -3.03 -13.23 6.86
CA ILE A 243 -3.06 -13.76 5.50
C ILE A 243 -4.52 -13.98 5.12
N ASP A 244 -4.97 -13.26 4.10
CA ASP A 244 -6.22 -13.50 3.38
C ASP A 244 -5.99 -14.56 2.29
N ARG A 245 -6.72 -15.67 2.41
CA ARG A 245 -6.60 -16.82 1.50
C ARG A 245 -7.64 -16.87 0.39
N LEU A 246 -8.67 -16.03 0.46
CA LEU A 246 -9.79 -16.06 -0.50
C LEU A 246 -9.93 -14.77 -1.31
N GLY A 247 -9.07 -13.77 -1.10
CA GLY A 247 -9.21 -12.45 -1.73
C GLY A 247 -10.23 -11.58 -1.00
N ARG A 248 -10.49 -11.84 0.29
CA ARG A 248 -11.36 -11.07 1.20
C ARG A 248 -10.54 -10.38 2.30
N PRO A 249 -9.77 -9.35 1.95
CA PRO A 249 -8.82 -8.70 2.86
C PRO A 249 -9.48 -7.98 4.05
N GLN A 250 -10.76 -7.62 3.94
CA GLN A 250 -11.56 -7.09 5.04
C GLN A 250 -11.67 -8.08 6.21
N ASP A 251 -11.69 -9.38 5.92
CA ASP A 251 -11.77 -10.42 6.94
C ASP A 251 -10.48 -10.45 7.76
N ALA A 252 -9.32 -10.44 7.07
CA ALA A 252 -8.00 -10.36 7.72
C ALA A 252 -7.86 -9.11 8.61
N ARG A 253 -8.33 -7.95 8.12
CA ARG A 253 -8.32 -6.69 8.90
C ARG A 253 -9.22 -6.74 10.11
N ARG A 254 -10.39 -7.36 9.98
CA ARG A 254 -11.31 -7.53 11.10
C ARG A 254 -10.66 -8.35 12.21
N VAL A 255 -9.98 -9.44 11.87
CA VAL A 255 -9.22 -10.24 12.85
C VAL A 255 -8.11 -9.41 13.51
N ALA A 256 -7.33 -8.67 12.73
CA ALA A 256 -6.27 -7.80 13.24
C ALA A 256 -6.80 -6.74 14.21
N ALA A 257 -7.93 -6.11 13.89
CA ALA A 257 -8.59 -5.13 14.73
C ALA A 257 -9.11 -5.73 16.04
N LEU A 258 -9.67 -6.95 15.99
CA LEU A 258 -10.15 -7.66 17.19
C LEU A 258 -9.01 -8.04 18.14
N LEU A 259 -7.83 -8.37 17.60
CA LEU A 259 -6.63 -8.62 18.39
C LEU A 259 -5.89 -7.32 18.80
N GLY A 260 -6.28 -6.19 18.22
CA GLY A 260 -5.68 -4.88 18.48
C GLY A 260 -4.26 -4.76 17.93
N CYS A 261 -3.98 -5.30 16.73
CA CYS A 261 -2.67 -5.27 16.08
C CYS A 261 -2.59 -4.15 15.00
N PRO A 262 -2.26 -2.90 15.34
CA PRO A 262 -2.29 -1.78 14.38
C PRO A 262 -1.17 -1.83 13.33
N ASP A 263 -0.02 -2.40 13.68
CA ASP A 263 1.18 -2.41 12.84
C ASP A 263 1.35 -3.68 12.00
N ALA A 264 0.38 -4.59 12.05
CA ALA A 264 0.50 -5.90 11.42
C ALA A 264 0.64 -5.83 9.89
N GLU A 265 1.33 -6.82 9.34
CA GLU A 265 1.40 -7.00 7.89
C GLU A 265 0.14 -7.67 7.35
N PHE A 266 -0.33 -7.26 6.18
CA PHE A 266 -1.44 -7.90 5.49
C PHE A 266 -0.95 -8.56 4.20
N TRP A 267 -1.25 -9.84 4.06
CA TRP A 267 -0.87 -10.64 2.92
C TRP A 267 -2.11 -11.21 2.24
N THR A 268 -2.10 -11.28 0.91
CA THR A 268 -3.09 -12.05 0.15
C THR A 268 -2.37 -13.23 -0.53
N ARG A 269 -2.81 -14.45 -0.22
CA ARG A 269 -2.27 -15.69 -0.81
C ARG A 269 -3.44 -16.61 -1.14
N LEU A 270 -3.88 -16.59 -2.39
CA LEU A 270 -5.04 -17.36 -2.82
C LEU A 270 -4.81 -18.86 -2.67
N GLU A 271 -5.58 -19.50 -1.79
CA GLU A 271 -5.55 -20.93 -1.48
C GLU A 271 -7.00 -21.45 -1.54
N PRO A 272 -7.46 -22.00 -2.69
CA PRO A 272 -8.86 -22.37 -2.90
C PRO A 272 -9.41 -23.38 -1.88
N ASP A 273 -8.54 -24.27 -1.40
CA ASP A 273 -8.89 -25.37 -0.49
C ASP A 273 -8.52 -25.08 0.98
N ALA A 274 -8.28 -23.81 1.32
CA ALA A 274 -7.91 -23.42 2.67
C ALA A 274 -9.01 -23.73 3.69
N ALA A 275 -8.64 -24.42 4.78
CA ALA A 275 -9.57 -24.76 5.85
C ALA A 275 -10.19 -23.51 6.53
N ALA A 276 -9.41 -22.43 6.62
CA ALA A 276 -9.85 -21.13 7.10
C ALA A 276 -9.50 -20.03 6.08
N PRO A 277 -10.42 -19.07 5.83
CA PRO A 277 -10.20 -17.97 4.90
C PRO A 277 -9.14 -16.98 5.36
N VAL A 278 -8.90 -16.89 6.67
CA VAL A 278 -7.90 -16.01 7.28
C VAL A 278 -6.95 -16.84 8.13
N ALA A 279 -5.64 -16.58 8.01
CA ALA A 279 -4.65 -17.04 8.97
C ALA A 279 -4.03 -15.85 9.71
N ALA A 280 -4.04 -15.89 11.04
CA ALA A 280 -3.37 -14.95 11.92
C ALA A 280 -2.03 -15.56 12.37
N VAL A 281 -0.92 -15.06 11.82
CA VAL A 281 0.44 -15.53 12.15
C VAL A 281 1.08 -14.52 13.10
N LEU A 282 1.22 -14.90 14.37
CA LEU A 282 1.65 -14.03 15.46
C LEU A 282 3.18 -14.07 15.56
N GLY A 283 3.84 -12.95 15.22
CA GLY A 283 5.30 -12.80 15.22
C GLY A 283 5.85 -12.43 16.60
N ARG A 284 7.17 -12.19 16.68
CA ARG A 284 7.85 -11.74 17.92
C ARG A 284 7.34 -10.39 18.44
N ASP A 285 6.78 -9.58 17.56
CA ASP A 285 6.16 -8.29 17.89
C ASP A 285 4.72 -8.40 18.43
N PHE A 286 4.18 -9.60 18.67
CA PHE A 286 2.78 -9.81 19.11
C PHE A 286 2.37 -8.96 20.32
N ARG A 287 3.32 -8.55 21.18
CA ARG A 287 3.07 -7.69 22.34
C ARG A 287 2.57 -6.28 21.97
N ARG A 288 2.73 -5.87 20.70
CA ARG A 288 2.13 -4.65 20.15
C ARG A 288 0.64 -4.83 19.86
N CYS A 289 0.14 -6.06 19.86
CA CYS A 289 -1.28 -6.34 19.78
C CYS A 289 -1.93 -6.12 21.15
N GLY A 290 -2.83 -5.15 21.25
CA GLY A 290 -3.43 -4.73 22.53
C GLY A 290 -4.09 -5.85 23.32
N ALA A 291 -4.73 -6.82 22.65
CA ALA A 291 -5.40 -7.94 23.32
C ALA A 291 -4.44 -9.07 23.74
N LEU A 292 -3.21 -9.07 23.24
CA LEU A 292 -2.19 -10.10 23.50
C LEU A 292 -1.05 -9.59 24.38
N ALA A 293 -0.95 -8.27 24.58
CA ALA A 293 -0.01 -7.68 25.52
C ALA A 293 -0.23 -8.30 26.92
N PRO A 294 0.86 -8.63 27.64
CA PRO A 294 0.72 -9.08 29.02
C PRO A 294 -0.01 -7.99 29.82
N ALA A 295 -1.06 -8.38 30.55
CA ALA A 295 -1.72 -7.49 31.49
C ALA A 295 -0.63 -6.93 32.42
N GLY A 296 -0.47 -5.59 32.44
CA GLY A 296 0.51 -4.93 33.27
C GLY A 296 0.39 -5.46 34.70
N ARG A 297 1.48 -6.02 35.21
CA ARG A 297 1.63 -6.32 36.63
C ARG A 297 1.95 -5.04 37.38
#